data_AF-A0A842WPU3-F1
#
_entry.id   AF-A0A842WPU3-F1
#
_cell.length_a   1.000
_cell.length_b   1.000
_cell.length_c   1.000
_cell.angle_alpha   90.00
_cell.angle_beta   90.00
_cell.angle_gamma   90.00
#
_symmetry.space_group_name_H-M   'P 1'
#
loop_
_entity.id
_entity.type
_entity.pdbx_description
1 polymer ?
#
loop_
_entity_poly.entity_id
_entity_poly.type
_entity_poly.pdbx_seq_one_letter_code
_entity_poly.pdbx_strand_id
1 'polypeptide(L)'
;MIREEGKKSRYALHKVGEEGLPSNTYIFNSPYSREILYSPHLAGISLQRAMERVSPIFVEIATEKALKGEKRRDVAELILLAGGLYYFLAKGFRDVHGYSIPQCFLGVKRKRVEGTEGDFVAVSRYENFESLPEEACIIIGDTIATGSTLVESLGKLENIIEAKGGRLKKLVVCSLACASAGARKLGELEKKIKEKNPEFELCLIVAEGLFHLMPDGTDMRFLHPDSILPESTREYTIEKYGEYLGKRMKCAVFDWGTRCKNPAQHYEEFMEFLEDILGDPGLEGKGRKEAERMKREVELETAEMEKML
;
A
#
# COMPACT_ATOMS: atom_id res chain seq x y z
N MET A 1 -3.49 20.59 0.06
CA MET A 1 -2.39 21.14 0.90
C MET A 1 -1.78 20.03 1.72
N ILE A 2 -0.47 19.83 1.64
CA ILE A 2 0.28 18.88 2.48
C ILE A 2 0.95 19.67 3.62
N ARG A 3 0.77 19.24 4.87
CA ARG A 3 1.33 19.91 6.04
C ARG A 3 2.08 18.89 6.90
N GLU A 4 3.32 19.20 7.27
CA GLU A 4 4.04 18.41 8.29
C GLU A 4 3.33 18.49 9.64
N GLU A 5 3.03 17.32 10.22
CA GLU A 5 2.33 17.19 11.51
C GLU A 5 3.27 16.75 12.64
N GLY A 6 4.36 16.08 12.31
CA GLY A 6 5.38 15.73 13.27
C GLY A 6 6.48 14.86 12.70
N LYS A 7 7.58 14.75 13.45
CA LYS A 7 8.74 13.93 13.11
C LYS A 7 9.13 13.09 14.31
N LYS A 8 9.35 11.80 14.06
CA LYS A 8 9.93 10.85 15.00
C LYS A 8 11.25 10.33 14.48
N SER A 9 11.97 9.57 15.30
CA SER A 9 13.25 8.95 14.91
C SER A 9 13.12 8.06 13.66
N ARG A 10 11.96 7.44 13.45
CA ARG A 10 11.74 6.47 12.36
C ARG A 10 10.99 7.03 11.16
N TYR A 11 10.26 8.14 11.29
CA TYR A 11 9.46 8.70 10.21
C TYR A 11 9.13 10.18 10.40
N ALA A 12 8.90 10.89 9.28
CA ALA A 12 8.19 12.17 9.26
C ALA A 12 6.74 11.92 8.82
N LEU A 13 5.78 12.65 9.39
CA LEU A 13 4.35 12.49 9.12
C LEU A 13 3.76 13.79 8.59
N HIS A 14 2.98 13.67 7.53
CA HIS A 14 2.31 14.77 6.86
C HIS A 14 0.80 14.51 6.79
N LYS A 15 0.00 15.53 7.11
CA LYS A 15 -1.44 15.54 6.85
C LYS A 15 -1.70 16.02 5.43
N VAL A 16 -2.61 15.35 4.73
CA VAL A 16 -3.07 15.76 3.41
C VAL A 16 -4.48 16.32 3.53
N GLY A 17 -4.63 17.61 3.26
CA GLY A 17 -5.92 18.29 3.11
C GLY A 17 -6.18 18.58 1.65
N GLU A 18 -6.70 17.59 0.92
CA GLU A 18 -7.10 17.72 -0.48
C GLU A 18 -8.53 17.22 -0.66
N GLU A 19 -9.30 17.94 -1.47
CA GLU A 19 -10.71 17.63 -1.69
C GLU A 19 -10.87 16.24 -2.31
N GLY A 20 -11.89 15.50 -1.85
CA GLY A 20 -12.21 14.17 -2.36
C GLY A 20 -11.37 13.03 -1.76
N LEU A 21 -10.32 13.32 -1.00
CA LEU A 21 -9.63 12.30 -0.19
C LEU A 21 -10.40 12.03 1.11
N PRO A 22 -10.16 10.88 1.79
CA PRO A 22 -10.63 10.68 3.13
C PRO A 22 -10.17 11.79 4.06
N SER A 23 -11.05 12.17 4.97
CA SER A 23 -10.85 13.27 5.93
C SER A 23 -9.55 13.07 6.75
N ASN A 24 -9.23 11.81 7.05
CA ASN A 24 -8.03 11.43 7.78
C ASN A 24 -6.94 10.79 6.90
N THR A 25 -6.44 11.52 5.90
CA THR A 25 -5.32 11.08 5.06
C THR A 25 -3.96 11.58 5.54
N TYR A 26 -3.02 10.65 5.69
CA TYR A 26 -1.66 10.87 6.16
C TYR A 26 -0.63 10.23 5.24
N ILE A 27 0.45 10.96 4.93
CA ILE A 27 1.63 10.45 4.24
C ILE A 27 2.77 10.41 5.26
N PHE A 28 3.51 9.30 5.34
CA PHE A 28 4.75 9.27 6.10
C PHE A 28 5.96 9.00 5.20
N ASN A 29 7.08 9.65 5.52
CA ASN A 29 8.39 9.36 4.94
C ASN A 29 9.23 8.58 5.94
N SER A 30 9.84 7.48 5.53
CA SER A 30 10.72 6.67 6.39
C SER A 30 11.87 6.05 5.59
N PRO A 31 13.08 5.92 6.18
CA PRO A 31 14.12 5.11 5.56
C PRO A 31 13.66 3.67 5.27
N TYR A 32 12.78 3.10 6.10
CA TYR A 32 12.29 1.73 5.92
C TYR A 32 11.28 1.58 4.78
N SER A 33 10.39 2.56 4.58
CA SER A 33 9.52 2.56 3.39
C SER A 33 10.32 2.81 2.12
N ARG A 34 11.33 3.68 2.19
CA ARG A 34 12.21 3.98 1.06
C ARG A 34 13.05 2.78 0.64
N GLU A 35 13.47 1.95 1.59
CA GLU A 35 14.17 0.70 1.27
C GLU A 35 13.35 -0.18 0.33
N ILE A 36 12.02 -0.23 0.48
CA ILE A 36 11.15 -1.05 -0.37
C ILE A 36 10.80 -0.35 -1.68
N LEU A 37 10.34 0.89 -1.63
CA LEU A 37 9.83 1.64 -2.78
C LEU A 37 10.95 2.07 -3.75
N TYR A 38 12.19 2.18 -3.26
CA TYR A 38 13.35 2.58 -4.06
C TYR A 38 14.34 1.45 -4.33
N SER A 39 13.96 0.22 -3.99
CA SER A 39 14.69 -1.00 -4.31
C SER A 39 13.72 -2.01 -4.93
N PRO A 40 13.24 -1.75 -6.16
CA PRO A 40 12.26 -2.60 -6.84
C PRO A 40 12.74 -4.03 -7.08
N HIS A 41 14.06 -4.28 -7.05
CA HIS A 41 14.63 -5.63 -7.09
C HIS A 41 14.32 -6.47 -5.83
N LEU A 42 13.96 -5.86 -4.69
CA LEU A 42 13.65 -6.63 -3.48
C LEU A 42 12.37 -7.44 -3.68
N ALA A 43 12.46 -8.76 -3.53
CA ALA A 43 11.32 -9.67 -3.54
C ALA A 43 11.50 -10.77 -2.48
N GLY A 44 10.49 -11.64 -2.32
CA GLY A 44 10.55 -12.79 -1.42
C GLY A 44 10.89 -12.42 0.03
N ILE A 45 11.83 -13.15 0.62
CA ILE A 45 12.20 -12.99 2.03
C ILE A 45 12.81 -11.62 2.35
N SER A 46 13.62 -11.06 1.45
CA SER A 46 14.25 -9.75 1.62
C SER A 46 13.19 -8.65 1.68
N LEU A 47 12.20 -8.72 0.80
CA LEU A 47 11.04 -7.82 0.82
C LEU A 47 10.21 -7.98 2.10
N GLN A 48 9.91 -9.20 2.51
CA GLN A 48 9.11 -9.46 3.71
C GLN A 48 9.80 -8.90 4.97
N ARG A 49 11.10 -9.12 5.12
CA ARG A 49 11.91 -8.55 6.23
C ARG A 49 11.94 -7.03 6.22
N ALA A 50 11.96 -6.41 5.04
CA ALA A 50 11.84 -4.95 4.93
C ALA A 50 10.44 -4.48 5.37
N MET A 51 9.39 -5.16 4.94
CA MET A 51 8.01 -4.80 5.30
C MET A 51 7.71 -5.01 6.79
N GLU A 52 8.31 -6.01 7.44
CA GLU A 52 8.25 -6.18 8.89
C GLU A 52 8.82 -4.98 9.67
N ARG A 53 9.74 -4.20 9.08
CA ARG A 53 10.26 -2.96 9.70
C ARG A 53 9.36 -1.76 9.48
N VAL A 54 8.56 -1.77 8.40
CA VAL A 54 7.55 -0.73 8.12
C VAL A 54 6.30 -0.94 8.96
N SER A 55 5.91 -2.20 9.22
CA SER A 55 4.67 -2.54 9.92
C SER A 55 4.49 -1.84 11.29
N PRO A 56 5.51 -1.77 12.18
CA PRO A 56 5.42 -1.00 13.42
C PRO A 56 5.12 0.49 13.22
N ILE A 57 5.58 1.10 12.11
CA ILE A 57 5.31 2.52 11.81
C ILE A 57 3.84 2.71 11.47
N PHE A 58 3.27 1.83 10.64
CA PHE A 58 1.83 1.85 10.34
C PHE A 58 1.01 1.74 11.62
N VAL A 59 1.36 0.79 12.50
CA VAL A 59 0.66 0.57 13.77
C VAL A 59 0.79 1.76 14.71
N GLU A 60 1.96 2.38 14.83
CA GLU A 60 2.14 3.59 15.64
C GLU A 60 1.26 4.74 15.15
N ILE A 61 1.29 5.04 13.84
CA ILE A 61 0.48 6.11 13.26
C ILE A 61 -1.02 5.79 13.41
N ALA A 62 -1.43 4.54 13.12
CA ALA A 62 -2.81 4.10 13.30
C ALA A 62 -3.29 4.27 14.74
N THR A 63 -2.44 3.90 15.71
CA THR A 63 -2.75 4.04 17.13
C THR A 63 -2.94 5.52 17.50
N GLU A 64 -2.04 6.40 17.05
CA GLU A 64 -2.08 7.81 17.40
C GLU A 64 -3.20 8.59 16.72
N LYS A 65 -3.52 8.24 15.46
CA LYS A 65 -4.42 9.03 14.61
C LYS A 65 -5.84 8.48 14.53
N ALA A 66 -6.05 7.21 14.81
CA ALA A 66 -7.35 6.59 14.62
C ALA A 66 -7.82 5.73 15.80
N LEU A 67 -6.92 4.97 16.44
CA LEU A 67 -7.32 3.96 17.44
C LEU A 67 -7.18 4.43 18.90
N LYS A 68 -6.76 5.68 19.13
CA LYS A 68 -6.62 6.22 20.48
C LYS A 68 -7.96 6.21 21.22
N GLY A 69 -8.00 5.56 22.38
CA GLY A 69 -9.19 5.44 23.22
C GLY A 69 -10.12 4.27 22.85
N GLU A 70 -9.81 3.51 21.80
CA GLU A 70 -10.56 2.30 21.44
C GLU A 70 -10.21 1.13 22.35
N LYS A 71 -11.18 0.25 22.61
CA LYS A 71 -10.92 -0.98 23.36
C LYS A 71 -10.19 -1.96 22.47
N ARG A 72 -9.19 -2.64 23.00
CA ARG A 72 -8.43 -3.67 22.23
C ARG A 72 -9.33 -4.74 21.60
N ARG A 73 -10.39 -5.17 22.31
CA ARG A 73 -11.34 -6.20 21.82
C ARG A 73 -12.17 -5.74 20.62
N ASP A 74 -12.23 -4.42 20.40
CA ASP A 74 -13.01 -3.78 19.33
C ASP A 74 -12.14 -3.55 18.08
N VAL A 75 -10.81 -3.79 18.16
CA VAL A 75 -9.87 -3.63 17.03
C VAL A 75 -9.58 -4.99 16.40
N ALA A 76 -9.72 -5.11 15.07
CA ALA A 76 -9.36 -6.31 14.33
C ALA A 76 -8.67 -5.98 12.99
N GLU A 77 -7.79 -6.85 12.53
CA GLU A 77 -7.20 -6.78 11.19
C GLU A 77 -8.13 -7.47 10.20
N LEU A 78 -8.46 -6.82 9.09
CA LEU A 78 -9.05 -7.50 7.93
C LEU A 78 -7.96 -7.70 6.87
N ILE A 79 -7.61 -8.95 6.65
CA ILE A 79 -6.61 -9.36 5.66
C ILE A 79 -7.30 -9.64 4.34
N LEU A 80 -7.04 -8.76 3.37
CA LEU A 80 -7.44 -8.96 1.98
C LEU A 80 -6.42 -9.88 1.28
N LEU A 81 -6.81 -11.13 1.04
CA LEU A 81 -5.89 -12.12 0.50
C LEU A 81 -5.61 -11.88 -0.99
N ALA A 82 -4.39 -12.10 -1.47
CA ALA A 82 -3.20 -12.49 -0.69
C ALA A 82 -2.31 -11.30 -0.29
N GLY A 83 -2.50 -10.14 -0.92
CA GLY A 83 -1.59 -8.98 -0.79
C GLY A 83 -1.48 -8.46 0.65
N GLY A 84 -2.59 -8.43 1.38
CA GLY A 84 -2.64 -7.91 2.74
C GLY A 84 -1.89 -8.74 3.77
N LEU A 85 -1.65 -10.04 3.51
CA LEU A 85 -0.84 -10.89 4.40
C LEU A 85 0.55 -10.30 4.64
N TYR A 86 1.11 -9.66 3.62
CA TYR A 86 2.48 -9.20 3.62
C TYR A 86 2.66 -7.83 4.28
N TYR A 87 1.60 -7.21 4.82
CA TYR A 87 1.73 -5.99 5.63
C TYR A 87 2.05 -6.28 7.11
N PHE A 88 1.87 -7.53 7.54
CA PHE A 88 2.24 -8.02 8.86
C PHE A 88 1.68 -7.19 10.03
N LEU A 89 0.49 -6.58 9.92
CA LEU A 89 0.02 -5.61 10.92
C LEU A 89 -0.16 -6.25 12.30
N ALA A 90 -0.68 -7.48 12.40
CA ALA A 90 -0.72 -8.18 13.69
C ALA A 90 0.68 -8.38 14.31
N LYS A 91 1.74 -8.53 13.52
CA LYS A 91 3.13 -8.52 14.01
C LYS A 91 3.52 -7.11 14.47
N GLY A 92 3.21 -6.08 13.68
CA GLY A 92 3.41 -4.68 14.08
C GLY A 92 2.76 -4.35 15.43
N PHE A 93 1.55 -4.86 15.69
CA PHE A 93 0.89 -4.73 17.00
C PHE A 93 1.66 -5.43 18.13
N ARG A 94 2.23 -6.62 17.88
CA ARG A 94 3.10 -7.27 18.86
C ARG A 94 4.36 -6.46 19.15
N ASP A 95 4.98 -5.92 18.11
CA ASP A 95 6.24 -5.17 18.22
C ASP A 95 6.04 -3.82 18.94
N VAL A 96 4.91 -3.14 18.71
CA VAL A 96 4.61 -1.82 19.29
C VAL A 96 3.96 -1.93 20.68
N HIS A 97 3.00 -2.85 20.84
CA HIS A 97 2.12 -2.90 22.02
C HIS A 97 2.29 -4.17 22.87
N GLY A 98 3.11 -5.14 22.44
CA GLY A 98 3.32 -6.39 23.16
C GLY A 98 2.15 -7.38 23.02
N TYR A 99 1.22 -7.18 22.08
CA TYR A 99 0.08 -8.07 21.89
C TYR A 99 -0.38 -8.21 20.45
N SER A 100 -1.04 -9.33 20.12
CA SER A 100 -1.72 -9.53 18.83
C SER A 100 -3.15 -9.01 18.86
N ILE A 101 -3.65 -8.58 17.69
CA ILE A 101 -5.07 -8.30 17.43
C ILE A 101 -5.74 -9.49 16.74
N PRO A 102 -7.07 -9.66 16.89
CA PRO A 102 -7.84 -10.62 16.10
C PRO A 102 -7.71 -10.35 14.60
N GLN A 103 -7.79 -11.40 13.79
CA GLN A 103 -7.63 -11.33 12.34
C GLN A 103 -8.84 -11.96 11.65
N CYS A 104 -9.38 -11.25 10.66
CA CYS A 104 -10.39 -11.70 9.72
C CYS A 104 -9.75 -11.82 8.33
N PHE A 105 -10.29 -12.70 7.49
CA PHE A 105 -9.74 -12.99 6.17
C PHE A 105 -10.82 -12.88 5.11
N LEU A 106 -10.49 -12.19 4.03
CA LEU A 106 -11.35 -12.10 2.86
C LEU A 106 -10.51 -12.35 1.60
N GLY A 107 -10.79 -13.46 0.93
CA GLY A 107 -10.17 -13.82 -0.33
C GLY A 107 -10.92 -13.24 -1.51
N VAL A 108 -10.32 -12.27 -2.20
CA VAL A 108 -10.92 -11.63 -3.37
C VAL A 108 -10.06 -11.89 -4.60
N LYS A 109 -10.64 -12.48 -5.65
CA LYS A 109 -9.98 -12.66 -6.94
C LYS A 109 -10.47 -11.59 -7.91
N ARG A 110 -9.55 -10.83 -8.49
CA ARG A 110 -9.86 -9.93 -9.61
C ARG A 110 -10.08 -10.75 -10.89
N LYS A 111 -11.16 -10.46 -11.61
CA LYS A 111 -11.39 -10.88 -12.99
C LYS A 111 -11.34 -9.63 -13.86
N ARG A 112 -10.55 -9.66 -14.92
CA ARG A 112 -10.58 -8.61 -15.95
C ARG A 112 -11.97 -8.60 -16.58
N VAL A 113 -12.53 -7.42 -16.80
CA VAL A 113 -13.79 -7.29 -17.53
C VAL A 113 -13.50 -7.50 -19.01
N GLU A 114 -14.25 -8.40 -19.65
CA GLU A 114 -14.08 -8.66 -21.09
C GLU A 114 -14.45 -7.42 -21.90
N GLY A 115 -13.61 -7.08 -22.87
CA GLY A 115 -13.83 -5.93 -23.75
C GLY A 115 -13.36 -4.57 -23.19
N THR A 116 -12.75 -4.52 -22.01
CA THR A 116 -12.17 -3.29 -21.46
C THR A 116 -10.68 -3.42 -21.09
N GLU A 117 -9.97 -2.30 -21.18
CA GLU A 117 -8.58 -2.16 -20.73
C GLU A 117 -8.57 -1.53 -19.34
N GLY A 118 -7.82 -2.13 -18.41
CA GLY A 118 -7.66 -1.60 -17.04
C GLY A 118 -8.81 -1.86 -16.05
N ASP A 119 -9.97 -2.39 -16.49
CA ASP A 119 -11.07 -2.71 -15.55
C ASP A 119 -10.98 -4.12 -14.96
N PHE A 120 -11.18 -4.17 -13.65
CA PHE A 120 -11.21 -5.41 -12.88
C PHE A 120 -12.42 -5.44 -11.95
N VAL A 121 -13.14 -6.57 -11.96
CA VAL A 121 -14.21 -6.88 -10.99
C VAL A 121 -13.64 -7.83 -9.94
N ALA A 122 -13.91 -7.56 -8.67
CA ALA A 122 -13.50 -8.43 -7.58
C ALA A 122 -14.59 -9.49 -7.31
N VAL A 123 -14.18 -10.70 -6.93
CA VAL A 123 -15.09 -11.81 -6.61
C VAL A 123 -14.59 -12.50 -5.34
N SER A 124 -15.43 -12.57 -4.32
CA SER A 124 -15.08 -13.28 -3.07
C SER A 124 -15.02 -14.79 -3.31
N ARG A 125 -14.02 -15.45 -2.72
CA ARG A 125 -13.82 -16.91 -2.79
C ARG A 125 -13.55 -17.55 -1.42
N TYR A 126 -13.26 -16.76 -0.40
CA TYR A 126 -12.99 -17.24 0.95
C TYR A 126 -13.33 -16.15 1.96
N GLU A 127 -13.99 -16.51 3.05
CA GLU A 127 -14.46 -15.57 4.07
C GLU A 127 -14.27 -16.20 5.45
N ASN A 128 -13.56 -15.50 6.34
CA ASN A 128 -13.47 -15.83 7.76
C ASN A 128 -13.58 -14.54 8.57
N PHE A 129 -14.72 -14.38 9.25
CA PHE A 129 -15.06 -13.23 10.08
C PHE A 129 -15.39 -13.64 11.52
N GLU A 130 -14.89 -14.79 11.99
CA GLU A 130 -15.16 -15.31 13.34
C GLU A 130 -14.69 -14.33 14.43
N SER A 131 -13.58 -13.65 14.16
CA SER A 131 -12.93 -12.70 15.06
C SER A 131 -13.44 -11.26 14.94
N LEU A 132 -14.52 -11.04 14.19
CA LEU A 132 -15.04 -9.70 13.90
C LEU A 132 -15.76 -9.11 15.14
N PRO A 133 -15.34 -7.96 15.67
CA PRO A 133 -16.00 -7.32 16.81
C PRO A 133 -17.36 -6.72 16.44
N GLU A 134 -18.23 -6.55 17.44
CA GLU A 134 -19.51 -5.84 17.27
C GLU A 134 -19.28 -4.34 16.98
N GLU A 135 -18.52 -3.63 17.82
CA GLU A 135 -18.10 -2.24 17.57
C GLU A 135 -16.77 -2.23 16.81
N ALA A 136 -16.81 -2.56 15.52
CA ALA A 136 -15.62 -2.87 14.75
C ALA A 136 -14.77 -1.63 14.42
N CYS A 137 -13.52 -1.62 14.90
CA CYS A 137 -12.42 -0.78 14.44
C CYS A 137 -11.49 -1.64 13.58
N ILE A 138 -11.61 -1.54 12.27
CA ILE A 138 -10.92 -2.42 11.33
C ILE A 138 -9.65 -1.75 10.82
N ILE A 139 -8.54 -2.49 10.84
CA ILE A 139 -7.29 -2.10 10.18
C ILE A 139 -7.01 -3.02 8.99
N ILE A 140 -6.60 -2.44 7.87
CA ILE A 140 -6.29 -3.14 6.62
C ILE A 140 -4.91 -2.70 6.15
N GLY A 141 -4.06 -3.65 5.77
CA GLY A 141 -2.87 -3.40 4.99
C GLY A 141 -3.10 -3.82 3.54
N ASP A 142 -3.01 -2.92 2.58
CA ASP A 142 -3.12 -3.28 1.15
C ASP A 142 -2.49 -2.23 0.22
N THR A 143 -2.13 -2.67 -0.98
CA THR A 143 -1.67 -1.81 -2.08
C THR A 143 -2.87 -1.35 -2.90
N ILE A 144 -3.00 -0.03 -3.09
CA ILE A 144 -4.24 0.57 -3.58
C ILE A 144 -3.99 1.24 -4.93
N ALA A 145 -4.26 0.53 -6.02
CA ALA A 145 -4.29 1.12 -7.36
C ALA A 145 -5.66 1.80 -7.60
N THR A 146 -6.60 1.11 -8.24
CA THR A 146 -7.95 1.64 -8.49
C THR A 146 -8.83 1.73 -7.24
N GLY A 147 -8.46 1.10 -6.12
CA GLY A 147 -9.29 1.01 -4.90
C GLY A 147 -10.51 0.08 -5.00
N SER A 148 -10.79 -0.52 -6.17
CA SER A 148 -12.02 -1.29 -6.39
C SER A 148 -12.14 -2.52 -5.47
N THR A 149 -11.03 -3.25 -5.25
CA THR A 149 -11.01 -4.40 -4.32
C THR A 149 -11.38 -3.98 -2.90
N LEU A 150 -10.88 -2.84 -2.44
CA LEU A 150 -11.11 -2.36 -1.08
C LEU A 150 -12.56 -1.90 -0.90
N VAL A 151 -13.11 -1.15 -1.86
CA VAL A 151 -14.51 -0.72 -1.87
C VAL A 151 -15.46 -1.92 -1.84
N GLU A 152 -15.25 -2.93 -2.69
CA GLU A 152 -16.10 -4.12 -2.70
C GLU A 152 -15.98 -4.92 -1.40
N SER A 153 -14.76 -5.06 -0.88
CA SER A 153 -14.50 -5.77 0.37
C SER A 153 -15.18 -5.11 1.57
N LEU A 154 -15.18 -3.78 1.61
CA LEU A 154 -15.85 -3.02 2.67
C LEU A 154 -17.36 -3.11 2.59
N GLY A 155 -17.95 -3.08 1.38
CA GLY A 155 -19.39 -3.31 1.24
C GLY A 155 -19.83 -4.67 1.78
N LYS A 156 -19.00 -5.72 1.60
CA LYS A 156 -19.25 -7.04 2.20
C LYS A 156 -19.07 -7.01 3.72
N LEU A 157 -18.01 -6.38 4.20
CA LEU A 157 -17.73 -6.24 5.62
C LEU A 157 -18.89 -5.54 6.35
N GLU A 158 -19.39 -4.42 5.82
CA GLU A 158 -20.54 -3.70 6.39
C GLU A 158 -21.77 -4.61 6.52
N ASN A 159 -22.13 -5.32 5.44
CA ASN A 159 -23.27 -6.26 5.47
C ASN A 159 -23.10 -7.36 6.53
N ILE A 160 -21.88 -7.88 6.71
CA ILE A 160 -21.59 -8.93 7.70
C ILE A 160 -21.66 -8.39 9.11
N ILE A 161 -21.15 -7.19 9.35
CA ILE A 161 -21.23 -6.51 10.66
C ILE A 161 -22.70 -6.25 11.01
N GLU A 162 -23.47 -5.68 10.08
CA GLU A 162 -24.89 -5.39 10.26
C GLU A 162 -25.70 -6.67 10.54
N ALA A 163 -25.43 -7.76 9.81
CA ALA A 163 -26.09 -9.05 10.01
C ALA A 163 -25.82 -9.66 11.40
N LYS A 164 -24.70 -9.29 12.03
CA LYS A 164 -24.36 -9.68 13.42
C LYS A 164 -24.88 -8.69 14.47
N GLY A 165 -25.60 -7.64 14.07
CA GLY A 165 -26.07 -6.57 14.97
C GLY A 165 -24.97 -5.64 15.46
N GLY A 166 -23.80 -5.65 14.81
CA GLY A 166 -22.69 -4.76 15.10
C GLY A 166 -22.70 -3.48 14.25
N ARG A 167 -21.63 -2.70 14.37
CA ARG A 167 -21.40 -1.47 13.61
C ARG A 167 -19.92 -1.29 13.25
N LEU A 168 -19.65 -0.88 12.02
CA LEU A 168 -18.32 -0.45 11.60
C LEU A 168 -18.06 0.97 12.11
N LYS A 169 -17.29 1.10 13.20
CA LYS A 169 -17.00 2.38 13.85
C LYS A 169 -15.84 3.09 13.16
N LYS A 170 -14.75 2.38 12.91
CA LYS A 170 -13.53 2.95 12.31
C LYS A 170 -12.94 2.04 11.27
N LEU A 171 -12.37 2.64 10.24
CA LEU A 171 -11.54 1.98 9.25
C LEU A 171 -10.18 2.66 9.16
N VAL A 172 -9.12 1.89 9.32
CA VAL A 172 -7.75 2.32 9.13
C VAL A 172 -7.14 1.56 7.97
N VAL A 173 -6.74 2.27 6.92
CA VAL A 173 -6.12 1.70 5.73
C VAL A 173 -4.65 2.09 5.69
N CYS A 174 -3.78 1.10 5.75
CA CYS A 174 -2.33 1.23 5.68
C CYS A 174 -1.86 0.78 4.29
N SER A 175 -1.15 1.64 3.57
CA SER A 175 -0.71 1.32 2.21
C SER A 175 0.74 1.73 1.97
N LEU A 176 1.56 0.78 1.51
CA LEU A 176 2.92 1.06 1.09
C LEU A 176 2.91 1.84 -0.23
N ALA A 177 1.93 1.59 -1.10
CA ALA A 177 1.71 2.37 -2.30
C ALA A 177 0.23 2.50 -2.60
N CYS A 178 -0.22 3.74 -2.71
CA CYS A 178 -1.60 4.10 -2.97
C CYS A 178 -1.63 5.12 -4.11
N ALA A 179 -2.52 4.94 -5.07
CA ALA A 179 -2.77 5.91 -6.10
C ALA A 179 -3.72 7.00 -5.61
N SER A 180 -3.54 8.23 -6.09
CA SER A 180 -4.46 9.34 -5.79
C SER A 180 -5.90 9.04 -6.21
N ALA A 181 -6.09 8.37 -7.37
CA ALA A 181 -7.40 7.90 -7.82
C ALA A 181 -8.03 6.87 -6.86
N GLY A 182 -7.24 5.89 -6.39
CA GLY A 182 -7.71 4.91 -5.40
C GLY A 182 -8.07 5.56 -4.06
N ALA A 183 -7.26 6.51 -3.59
CA ALA A 183 -7.56 7.28 -2.40
C ALA A 183 -8.86 8.09 -2.53
N ARG A 184 -9.13 8.70 -3.69
CA ARG A 184 -10.41 9.41 -3.94
C ARG A 184 -11.62 8.49 -3.84
N LYS A 185 -11.54 7.26 -4.36
CA LYS A 185 -12.62 6.27 -4.17
C LYS A 185 -12.87 5.93 -2.71
N LEU A 186 -11.82 5.94 -1.87
CA LEU A 186 -12.00 5.79 -0.43
C LEU A 186 -12.69 7.01 0.21
N GLY A 187 -12.44 8.21 -0.29
CA GLY A 187 -13.15 9.42 0.16
C GLY A 187 -14.64 9.40 -0.21
N GLU A 188 -14.98 8.92 -1.41
CA GLU A 188 -16.37 8.68 -1.82
C GLU A 188 -17.04 7.64 -0.93
N LEU A 189 -16.33 6.55 -0.64
CA LEU A 189 -16.83 5.52 0.28
C LEU A 189 -17.04 6.07 1.69
N GLU A 190 -16.11 6.86 2.22
CA GLU A 190 -16.26 7.50 3.53
C GLU A 190 -17.55 8.31 3.61
N LYS A 191 -17.86 9.11 2.58
CA LYS A 191 -19.11 9.88 2.50
C LYS A 191 -20.33 8.97 2.51
N LYS A 192 -20.33 7.93 1.67
CA LYS A 192 -21.43 6.96 1.56
C LYS A 192 -21.71 6.23 2.87
N ILE A 193 -20.66 5.83 3.61
CA ILE A 193 -20.84 5.16 4.91
C ILE A 193 -21.37 6.16 5.95
N LYS A 194 -20.87 7.41 5.94
CA LYS A 194 -21.32 8.46 6.86
C LYS A 194 -22.80 8.84 6.71
N GLU A 195 -23.39 8.66 5.52
CA GLU A 195 -24.84 8.85 5.32
C GLU A 195 -25.68 7.91 6.21
N LYS A 196 -25.17 6.71 6.49
CA LYS A 196 -25.83 5.70 7.35
C LYS A 196 -25.30 5.70 8.78
N ASN A 197 -24.00 5.95 8.95
CA ASN A 197 -23.30 5.98 10.23
C ASN A 197 -22.48 7.27 10.38
N PRO A 198 -23.09 8.37 10.86
CA PRO A 198 -22.41 9.67 10.95
C PRO A 198 -21.16 9.68 11.83
N GLU A 199 -21.02 8.72 12.75
CA GLU A 199 -19.85 8.58 13.64
C GLU A 199 -18.70 7.78 13.00
N PHE A 200 -18.87 7.25 11.79
CA PHE A 200 -17.82 6.51 11.10
C PHE A 200 -16.61 7.38 10.80
N GLU A 201 -15.41 6.84 11.06
CA GLU A 201 -14.14 7.48 10.72
C GLU A 201 -13.28 6.60 9.80
N LEU A 202 -12.78 7.16 8.70
CA LEU A 202 -11.79 6.52 7.83
C LEU A 202 -10.44 7.24 7.92
N CYS A 203 -9.41 6.51 8.35
CA CYS A 203 -8.02 6.97 8.33
C CYS A 203 -7.20 6.24 7.26
N LEU A 204 -6.62 6.99 6.33
CA LEU A 204 -5.72 6.48 5.29
C LEU A 204 -4.29 6.87 5.66
N ILE A 205 -3.39 5.90 5.76
CA ILE A 205 -1.97 6.08 6.09
C ILE A 205 -1.17 5.48 4.92
N VAL A 206 -0.38 6.31 4.25
CA VAL A 206 0.37 5.90 3.07
C VAL A 206 1.86 6.21 3.20
N ALA A 207 2.70 5.36 2.63
CA ALA A 207 4.14 5.59 2.58
C ALA A 207 4.52 6.45 1.37
N GLU A 208 5.40 7.43 1.58
CA GLU A 208 6.01 8.34 0.60
C GLU A 208 5.04 9.25 -0.18
N GLY A 209 3.85 8.82 -0.57
CA GLY A 209 2.85 9.68 -1.20
C GLY A 209 1.68 8.95 -1.86
N LEU A 210 0.83 9.73 -2.52
CA LEU A 210 -0.22 9.19 -3.39
C LEU A 210 0.24 9.32 -4.85
N PHE A 211 0.43 8.20 -5.51
CA PHE A 211 1.01 8.12 -6.85
C PHE A 211 -0.05 8.32 -7.94
N HIS A 212 0.38 8.72 -9.14
CA HIS A 212 -0.55 8.75 -10.28
C HIS A 212 -0.79 7.34 -10.81
N LEU A 213 -2.06 6.98 -11.01
CA LEU A 213 -2.47 5.71 -11.62
C LEU A 213 -2.45 5.82 -13.13
N MET A 214 -1.70 4.94 -13.80
CA MET A 214 -1.68 4.87 -15.25
C MET A 214 -2.98 4.24 -15.80
N PRO A 215 -3.28 4.43 -17.10
CA PRO A 215 -4.49 3.89 -17.74
C PRO A 215 -4.63 2.36 -17.68
N ASP A 216 -3.54 1.62 -17.45
CA ASP A 216 -3.55 0.16 -17.27
C ASP A 216 -4.28 -0.28 -15.98
N GLY A 217 -4.60 0.67 -15.08
CA GLY A 217 -5.29 0.42 -13.82
C GLY A 217 -4.41 -0.18 -12.73
N THR A 218 -3.09 -0.28 -12.93
CA THR A 218 -2.17 -0.91 -11.98
C THR A 218 -0.88 -0.14 -11.73
N ASP A 219 -0.27 0.44 -12.76
CA ASP A 219 1.02 1.10 -12.63
C ASP A 219 0.87 2.46 -11.92
N MET A 220 1.71 2.68 -10.91
CA MET A 220 1.69 3.88 -10.07
C MET A 220 2.98 4.69 -10.22
N ARG A 221 2.92 5.88 -10.82
CA ARG A 221 4.11 6.70 -11.14
C ARG A 221 4.47 7.67 -10.01
N PHE A 222 5.77 7.84 -9.78
CA PHE A 222 6.31 8.81 -8.81
C PHE A 222 6.13 10.26 -9.28
N LEU A 223 6.85 10.67 -10.33
CA LEU A 223 6.99 12.09 -10.70
C LEU A 223 5.95 12.57 -11.72
N HIS A 224 4.75 12.01 -11.70
CA HIS A 224 3.64 12.52 -12.52
C HIS A 224 3.01 13.77 -11.88
N PRO A 225 2.55 14.78 -12.66
CA PRO A 225 1.94 16.00 -12.12
C PRO A 225 0.77 15.76 -11.15
N ASP A 226 -0.04 14.73 -11.39
CA ASP A 226 -1.19 14.37 -10.53
C ASP A 226 -0.82 13.54 -9.29
N SER A 227 0.47 13.31 -9.06
CA SER A 227 0.94 12.64 -7.85
C SER A 227 0.97 13.62 -6.69
N ILE A 228 0.43 13.22 -5.56
CA ILE A 228 0.38 14.03 -4.34
C ILE A 228 1.53 13.58 -3.45
N LEU A 229 2.67 14.28 -3.58
CA LEU A 229 3.91 13.96 -2.90
C LEU A 229 4.33 15.11 -1.97
N PRO A 230 4.76 14.83 -0.73
CA PRO A 230 5.57 15.76 0.05
C PRO A 230 6.83 16.15 -0.73
N GLU A 231 7.33 17.36 -0.51
CA GLU A 231 8.54 17.85 -1.19
C GLU A 231 9.75 16.94 -0.91
N SER A 232 9.88 16.48 0.33
CA SER A 232 10.89 15.50 0.76
C SER A 232 10.85 14.17 0.00
N THR A 233 9.69 13.75 -0.51
CA THR A 233 9.57 12.56 -1.38
C THR A 233 10.02 12.89 -2.79
N ARG A 234 9.62 14.06 -3.32
CA ARG A 234 9.98 14.50 -4.67
C ARG A 234 11.49 14.67 -4.79
N GLU A 235 12.09 15.39 -3.85
CA GLU A 235 13.54 15.58 -3.75
C GLU A 235 14.26 14.24 -3.66
N TYR A 236 13.82 13.33 -2.77
CA TYR A 236 14.44 12.02 -2.63
C TYR A 236 14.28 11.16 -3.90
N THR A 237 13.17 11.27 -4.63
CA THR A 237 12.98 10.57 -5.91
C THR A 237 13.97 11.06 -6.95
N ILE A 238 14.10 12.38 -7.10
CA ILE A 238 15.05 13.00 -8.03
C ILE A 238 16.48 12.69 -7.61
N GLU A 239 16.76 12.71 -6.30
CA GLU A 239 18.04 12.28 -5.77
C GLU A 239 18.28 10.82 -6.14
N LYS A 240 17.40 9.89 -5.83
CA LYS A 240 17.66 8.46 -6.02
C LYS A 240 17.74 8.06 -7.50
N TYR A 241 16.76 8.47 -8.30
CA TYR A 241 16.61 8.02 -9.68
C TYR A 241 17.07 9.05 -10.73
N GLY A 242 17.22 10.32 -10.36
CA GLY A 242 17.22 11.40 -11.35
C GLY A 242 15.82 11.62 -11.93
N GLU A 243 15.64 12.73 -12.63
CA GLU A 243 14.33 13.13 -13.14
C GLU A 243 13.79 12.17 -14.23
N TYR A 244 14.67 11.73 -15.15
CA TYR A 244 14.27 10.86 -16.26
C TYR A 244 13.73 9.50 -15.77
N LEU A 245 14.56 8.76 -15.03
CA LEU A 245 14.17 7.46 -14.48
C LEU A 245 13.05 7.61 -13.45
N GLY A 246 13.04 8.67 -12.63
CA GLY A 246 11.95 8.90 -11.68
C GLY A 246 10.57 9.08 -12.34
N LYS A 247 10.52 9.72 -13.52
CA LYS A 247 9.30 9.83 -14.34
C LYS A 247 8.95 8.52 -15.06
N ARG A 248 9.97 7.79 -15.51
CA ARG A 248 9.82 6.58 -16.35
C ARG A 248 9.78 5.27 -15.55
N MET A 249 10.03 5.31 -14.24
CA MET A 249 9.89 4.16 -13.34
C MET A 249 8.48 3.58 -13.46
N LYS A 250 8.37 2.30 -13.86
CA LYS A 250 7.11 1.66 -14.26
C LYS A 250 6.03 1.82 -13.19
N CYS A 251 6.35 1.40 -11.96
CA CYS A 251 5.44 1.45 -10.83
C CYS A 251 6.23 1.65 -9.53
N ALA A 252 5.69 2.40 -8.57
CA ALA A 252 6.32 2.68 -7.29
C ALA A 252 6.56 1.42 -6.44
N VAL A 253 5.72 0.39 -6.62
CA VAL A 253 5.80 -0.86 -5.85
C VAL A 253 5.92 -2.10 -6.73
N PHE A 254 5.78 -1.97 -8.06
CA PHE A 254 5.60 -3.08 -9.00
C PHE A 254 4.42 -3.98 -8.58
N ASP A 255 4.27 -5.19 -9.11
CA ASP A 255 3.22 -6.07 -8.61
C ASP A 255 3.59 -6.58 -7.21
N TRP A 256 2.96 -5.98 -6.19
CA TRP A 256 3.15 -6.36 -4.78
C TRP A 256 2.90 -7.85 -4.54
N GLY A 257 1.89 -8.42 -5.21
CA GLY A 257 1.54 -9.82 -5.08
C GLY A 257 2.61 -10.73 -5.67
N THR A 258 3.11 -10.42 -6.86
CA THR A 258 4.17 -11.18 -7.54
C THR A 258 5.47 -11.08 -6.76
N ARG A 259 5.90 -9.87 -6.35
CA ARG A 259 7.09 -9.68 -5.51
C ARG A 259 7.09 -10.53 -4.24
N CYS A 260 5.93 -10.71 -3.62
CA CYS A 260 5.83 -11.50 -2.40
C CYS A 260 5.71 -13.01 -2.64
N LYS A 261 4.96 -13.43 -3.68
CA LYS A 261 4.56 -14.83 -3.89
C LYS A 261 5.36 -15.57 -4.98
N ASN A 262 5.80 -14.84 -6.00
CA ASN A 262 6.53 -15.39 -7.14
C ASN A 262 7.72 -14.49 -7.49
N PRO A 263 8.77 -14.47 -6.65
CA PRO A 263 9.94 -13.62 -6.88
C PRO A 263 10.62 -13.85 -8.24
N ALA A 264 10.66 -15.09 -8.73
CA ALA A 264 11.25 -15.42 -10.03
C ALA A 264 10.56 -14.67 -11.18
N GLN A 265 9.23 -14.74 -11.24
CA GLN A 265 8.45 -13.99 -12.24
C GLN A 265 8.65 -12.47 -12.07
N HIS A 266 8.72 -11.97 -10.83
CA HIS A 266 9.00 -10.55 -10.61
C HIS A 266 10.37 -10.14 -11.16
N TYR A 267 11.39 -10.97 -10.98
CA TYR A 267 12.73 -10.69 -11.51
C TYR A 267 12.74 -10.68 -13.03
N GLU A 268 12.04 -11.60 -13.69
CA GLU A 268 11.86 -11.59 -15.15
C GLU A 268 11.22 -10.27 -15.62
N GLU A 269 10.05 -9.92 -15.08
CA GLU A 269 9.32 -8.70 -15.44
C GLU A 269 10.12 -7.42 -15.16
N PHE A 270 10.88 -7.40 -14.06
CA PHE A 270 11.70 -6.25 -13.71
C PHE A 270 12.96 -6.14 -14.57
N MET A 271 13.55 -7.26 -14.98
CA MET A 271 14.65 -7.29 -15.95
C MET A 271 14.19 -6.78 -17.32
N GLU A 272 13.02 -7.18 -17.80
CA GLU A 272 12.43 -6.66 -19.05
C GLU A 272 12.31 -5.12 -19.00
N PHE A 273 11.80 -4.59 -17.89
CA PHE A 273 11.74 -3.13 -17.69
C PHE A 273 13.13 -2.48 -17.70
N LEU A 274 14.12 -3.10 -17.05
CA LEU A 274 15.48 -2.56 -17.00
C LEU A 274 16.16 -2.56 -18.37
N GLU A 275 15.93 -3.59 -19.18
CA GLU A 275 16.46 -3.66 -20.55
C GLU A 275 15.85 -2.61 -21.47
N ASP A 276 14.53 -2.42 -21.38
CA ASP A 276 13.83 -1.35 -22.11
C ASP A 276 14.38 0.03 -21.72
N ILE A 277 14.45 0.34 -20.42
CA ILE A 277 14.87 1.67 -19.97
C ILE A 277 16.37 1.93 -20.23
N LEU A 278 17.23 0.90 -20.18
CA LEU A 278 18.65 1.05 -20.49
C LEU A 278 18.91 1.24 -21.99
N GLY A 279 18.04 0.69 -22.83
CA GLY A 279 18.03 0.91 -24.28
C GLY A 279 17.54 2.30 -24.70
N ASP A 280 16.82 2.99 -23.82
CA ASP A 280 16.30 4.34 -24.06
C ASP A 280 17.45 5.38 -24.12
N PRO A 281 17.63 6.09 -25.26
CA PRO A 281 18.68 7.10 -25.40
C PRO A 281 18.54 8.27 -24.42
N GLY A 282 17.34 8.54 -23.91
CA GLY A 282 17.10 9.61 -22.93
C GLY A 282 17.61 9.28 -21.53
N LEU A 283 17.92 8.00 -21.25
CA LEU A 283 18.46 7.61 -19.94
C LEU A 283 19.97 7.86 -19.87
N GLU A 284 20.35 8.92 -19.16
CA GLU A 284 21.75 9.31 -18.98
C GLU A 284 22.14 9.50 -17.51
N GLY A 285 23.44 9.70 -17.28
CA GLY A 285 23.98 10.14 -16.00
C GLY A 285 23.57 9.26 -14.81
N LYS A 286 22.89 9.89 -13.83
CA LYS A 286 22.50 9.23 -12.58
C LYS A 286 21.47 8.12 -12.80
N GLY A 287 20.46 8.37 -13.63
CA GLY A 287 19.41 7.40 -13.91
C GLY A 287 19.98 6.13 -14.56
N ARG A 288 20.90 6.28 -15.52
CA ARG A 288 21.58 5.14 -16.15
C ARG A 288 22.38 4.32 -15.12
N LYS A 289 23.19 4.98 -14.30
CA LYS A 289 23.98 4.31 -13.25
C LYS A 289 23.09 3.55 -12.26
N GLU A 290 21.95 4.11 -11.89
CA GLU A 290 21.01 3.48 -10.97
C GLU A 290 20.29 2.30 -11.61
N ALA A 291 19.87 2.40 -12.87
CA ALA A 291 19.30 1.28 -13.63
C ALA A 291 20.30 0.12 -13.79
N GLU A 292 21.56 0.42 -14.14
CA GLU A 292 22.63 -0.59 -14.20
C GLU A 292 22.92 -1.24 -12.84
N ARG A 293 22.84 -0.45 -11.75
CA ARG A 293 22.96 -0.97 -10.38
C ARG A 293 21.83 -1.95 -10.08
N MET A 294 20.58 -1.57 -10.34
CA MET A 294 19.42 -2.43 -10.14
C MET A 294 19.48 -3.70 -11.00
N LYS A 295 19.97 -3.62 -12.25
CA LYS A 295 20.19 -4.79 -13.10
C LYS A 295 21.11 -5.81 -12.45
N ARG A 296 22.26 -5.36 -11.95
CA ARG A 296 23.20 -6.24 -11.21
C ARG A 296 22.58 -6.83 -9.95
N GLU A 297 21.78 -6.05 -9.22
CA GLU A 297 21.10 -6.53 -8.00
C GLU A 297 20.10 -7.64 -8.32
N VAL A 298 19.30 -7.49 -9.38
CA VAL A 298 18.35 -8.53 -9.82
C VAL A 298 19.09 -9.77 -10.31
N GLU A 299 20.16 -9.63 -11.08
CA GLU A 299 20.99 -10.76 -11.53
C GLU A 299 21.54 -11.57 -10.35
N LEU A 300 21.99 -10.89 -9.28
CA LEU A 300 22.46 -11.54 -8.05
C LEU A 300 21.33 -12.27 -7.30
N GLU A 301 20.17 -11.62 -7.15
CA GLU A 301 19.00 -12.21 -6.49
C GLU A 301 18.46 -13.43 -7.27
N THR A 302 18.43 -13.37 -8.60
CA THR A 302 18.06 -14.50 -9.46
C THR A 302 19.04 -15.66 -9.30
N ALA A 303 20.36 -15.38 -9.33
CA ALA A 303 21.37 -16.42 -9.15
C ALA A 303 21.32 -17.07 -7.76
N GLU A 304 20.98 -16.30 -6.72
CA GLU A 304 20.77 -16.86 -5.37
C GLU A 304 19.59 -17.82 -5.32
N MET A 305 18.49 -17.49 -6.01
CA MET A 305 17.29 -18.33 -6.06
C MET A 305 17.51 -19.66 -6.80
N GLU A 306 18.45 -19.72 -7.74
CA GLU A 306 18.77 -20.94 -8.49
C GLU A 306 19.65 -21.92 -7.70
N LYS A 307 20.16 -21.53 -6.52
CA LYS A 307 20.95 -22.42 -5.67
C LYS A 307 20.08 -23.57 -5.14
N MET A 308 20.63 -24.79 -5.19
CA MET A 308 20.01 -25.96 -4.59
C MET A 308 19.96 -25.83 -3.07
N LEU A 309 18.85 -26.30 -2.47
CA LEU A 309 18.65 -26.37 -1.02
C LEU A 309 19.61 -27.33 -0.32
#